data_AF-A0A436C5G6-F1
#
_entry.id   AF-A0A436C5G6-F1
#
_cell.length_a   1.000
_cell.length_b   1.000
_cell.length_c   1.000
_cell.angle_alpha   90.00
_cell.angle_beta   90.00
_cell.angle_gamma   90.00
#
_symmetry.space_group_name_H-M   'P 1'
#
loop_
_entity.id
_entity.type
_entity.pdbx_description
1 polymer ?
#
loop_
_entity_poly.entity_id
_entity_poly.type
_entity_poly.pdbx_seq_one_letter_code
_entity_poly.pdbx_strand_id
1 'polypeptide(L)'
;MLDTAFLVRRQNPGFLLTSLSYVGGLLVGLTVSAVLLVHAGVPASALVDEFLIATFLTSDGLSQTATAALPLVLVGLASGVAMRVRFWNIGVEGQLWLGAIASTWVALNGSGPEVLRLPTMFVLAALAGAAWIAIPLFLKLKWGVNEVISTLLLGSVAFLLVQHLLFGVWRDPSNSFPVTATFPEASWFLVLGWGQLHAGIFLVAVIA
;
A
#
# COMPACT_ATOMS: atom_id res chain seq x y z
N MET A 1 1.97 -25.74 -39.63
CA MET A 1 2.89 -26.57 -38.81
C MET A 1 2.85 -26.22 -37.31
N LEU A 2 1.90 -25.41 -36.83
CA LEU A 2 1.73 -25.13 -35.38
C LEU A 2 0.41 -25.66 -34.80
N ASP A 3 -0.47 -26.25 -35.61
CA ASP A 3 -1.80 -26.71 -35.21
C ASP A 3 -1.81 -28.00 -34.37
N THR A 4 -0.65 -28.60 -34.10
CA THR A 4 -0.51 -29.88 -33.37
C THR A 4 0.17 -29.74 -32.01
N ALA A 5 0.53 -28.53 -31.57
CA ALA A 5 1.08 -28.32 -30.24
C ALA A 5 -0.04 -28.35 -29.19
N PHE A 6 -0.40 -29.55 -28.72
CA PHE A 6 -1.25 -29.71 -27.52
C PHE A 6 -0.48 -29.17 -26.30
N LEU A 7 -0.69 -27.89 -25.99
CA LEU A 7 -0.17 -27.26 -24.77
C LEU A 7 -0.93 -27.81 -23.56
N VAL A 8 -0.45 -28.90 -22.98
CA VAL A 8 -0.98 -29.44 -21.73
C VAL A 8 -0.42 -28.62 -20.56
N ARG A 9 -1.29 -27.92 -19.83
CA ARG A 9 -0.92 -27.18 -18.62
C ARG A 9 -0.34 -28.14 -17.58
N ARG A 10 0.96 -28.02 -17.27
CA ARG A 10 1.57 -28.75 -16.16
C ARG A 10 1.12 -28.11 -14.85
N GLN A 11 0.35 -28.83 -14.03
CA GLN A 11 -0.13 -28.34 -12.74
C GLN A 11 0.98 -28.24 -11.69
N ASN A 12 2.02 -29.07 -11.79
CA ASN A 12 3.21 -29.05 -10.95
C ASN A 12 4.48 -29.02 -11.82
N PRO A 13 4.89 -27.85 -12.35
CA PRO A 13 6.19 -27.72 -12.98
C PRO A 13 7.29 -28.00 -11.95
N GLY A 14 8.37 -28.66 -12.38
CA GLY A 14 9.53 -28.89 -11.52
C GLY A 14 10.13 -27.56 -11.03
N PHE A 15 10.75 -27.57 -9.85
CA PHE A 15 11.33 -26.38 -9.20
C PHE A 15 12.11 -25.48 -10.18
N LEU A 16 12.97 -26.07 -11.02
CA LEU A 16 13.75 -25.34 -12.02
C LEU A 16 12.90 -24.54 -13.01
N LEU A 17 11.83 -25.13 -13.54
CA LEU A 17 10.93 -24.46 -14.50
C LEU A 17 10.16 -23.32 -13.81
N THR A 18 9.73 -23.54 -12.58
CA THR A 18 9.06 -22.52 -11.76
C THR A 18 9.99 -21.35 -11.47
N SER A 19 11.20 -21.62 -10.96
CA SER A 19 12.21 -20.59 -10.70
C SER A 19 12.61 -19.84 -11.97
N LEU A 20 12.83 -20.55 -13.09
CA LEU A 20 13.13 -19.92 -14.37
C LEU A 20 12.01 -19.02 -14.86
N SER A 21 10.75 -19.40 -14.68
CA SER A 21 9.62 -18.56 -15.07
C SER A 21 9.54 -17.27 -14.25
N TYR A 22 9.70 -17.32 -12.93
CA TYR A 22 9.65 -16.15 -12.07
C TYR A 22 10.87 -15.23 -12.26
N VAL A 23 12.08 -15.79 -12.21
CA VAL A 23 13.33 -15.04 -12.42
C VAL A 23 13.39 -14.50 -13.84
N GLY A 24 13.04 -15.33 -14.83
CA GLY A 24 12.97 -14.91 -16.23
C GLY A 24 11.98 -13.77 -16.44
N GLY A 25 10.76 -13.88 -15.90
CA GLY A 25 9.75 -12.82 -15.97
C GLY A 25 10.24 -11.51 -15.33
N LEU A 26 10.86 -11.59 -14.15
CA LEU A 26 11.44 -10.43 -13.47
C LEU A 26 12.54 -9.78 -14.30
N LEU A 27 13.50 -10.56 -14.81
CA LEU A 27 14.60 -10.05 -15.61
C LEU A 27 14.12 -9.43 -16.92
N VAL A 28 13.17 -10.07 -17.60
CA VAL A 28 12.56 -9.53 -18.83
C VAL A 28 11.85 -8.21 -18.51
N GLY A 29 11.04 -8.15 -17.45
CA GLY A 29 10.34 -6.92 -17.05
C GLY A 29 11.31 -5.78 -16.73
N LEU A 30 12.34 -6.04 -15.92
CA LEU A 30 13.35 -5.05 -15.58
C LEU A 30 14.13 -4.58 -16.81
N THR A 31 14.50 -5.51 -17.70
CA THR A 31 15.23 -5.18 -18.92
C THR A 31 14.38 -4.30 -19.84
N VAL A 32 13.10 -4.67 -20.06
CA VAL A 32 12.19 -3.88 -20.88
C VAL A 32 12.00 -2.48 -20.30
N SER A 33 11.76 -2.35 -18.99
CA SER A 33 11.64 -1.05 -18.32
C SER A 33 12.91 -0.21 -18.44
N ALA A 34 14.10 -0.80 -18.22
CA ALA A 34 15.37 -0.11 -18.35
C ALA A 34 15.61 0.36 -19.79
N VAL A 35 15.34 -0.49 -20.78
CA VAL A 35 15.46 -0.14 -22.21
C VAL A 35 14.55 1.03 -22.55
N LEU A 36 13.29 1.02 -22.10
CA LEU A 36 12.35 2.12 -22.34
C LEU A 36 12.84 3.45 -21.73
N LEU A 37 13.36 3.43 -20.50
CA LEU A 37 13.89 4.62 -19.84
C LEU A 37 15.15 5.17 -20.53
N VAL A 38 16.06 4.28 -20.97
CA VAL A 38 17.24 4.69 -21.74
C VAL A 38 16.84 5.31 -23.07
N HIS A 39 15.85 4.74 -23.76
CA HIS A 39 15.30 5.33 -24.98
C HIS A 39 14.58 6.66 -24.75
N ALA A 40 14.00 6.87 -23.55
CA ALA A 40 13.43 8.14 -23.12
C ALA A 40 14.49 9.19 -22.75
N GLY A 41 15.78 8.86 -22.84
CA GLY A 41 16.90 9.77 -22.59
C GLY A 41 17.50 9.69 -21.19
N VAL A 42 17.07 8.74 -20.35
CA VAL A 42 17.65 8.54 -19.02
C VAL A 42 18.98 7.77 -19.13
N PRO A 43 20.11 8.29 -18.63
CA PRO A 43 21.38 7.58 -18.72
C PRO A 43 21.34 6.26 -17.93
N ALA A 44 21.85 5.19 -18.54
CA ALA A 44 21.81 3.85 -17.95
C ALA A 44 22.54 3.76 -16.60
N SER A 45 23.60 4.55 -16.40
CA SER A 45 24.30 4.64 -15.12
C SER A 45 23.40 5.20 -14.02
N ALA A 46 22.60 6.22 -14.32
CA ALA A 46 21.67 6.78 -13.33
C ALA A 46 20.57 5.78 -12.94
N LEU A 47 20.17 4.88 -13.84
CA LEU A 47 19.24 3.80 -13.49
C LEU A 47 19.89 2.84 -12.49
N VAL A 48 21.15 2.46 -12.70
CA VAL A 48 21.90 1.61 -11.75
C VAL A 48 22.05 2.32 -10.41
N ASP A 49 22.42 3.59 -10.45
CA ASP A 49 22.60 4.40 -9.25
C ASP A 49 21.30 4.51 -8.45
N GLU A 50 20.16 4.78 -9.08
CA GLU A 50 18.89 4.95 -8.37
C GLU A 50 18.28 3.61 -7.90
N PHE A 51 18.15 2.63 -8.80
CA PHE A 51 17.45 1.38 -8.50
C PHE A 51 18.25 0.42 -7.64
N LEU A 52 19.58 0.43 -7.73
CA LEU A 52 20.43 -0.49 -6.97
C LEU A 52 21.14 0.23 -5.83
N ILE A 53 21.87 1.31 -6.13
CA ILE A 53 22.73 1.94 -5.14
C ILE A 53 21.91 2.75 -4.13
N ALA A 54 21.15 3.73 -4.59
CA ALA A 54 20.33 4.58 -3.75
C ALA A 54 19.37 3.72 -2.92
N THR A 55 18.66 2.78 -3.55
CA THR A 55 17.66 1.95 -2.87
C THR A 55 18.26 0.98 -1.83
N PHE A 56 19.30 0.22 -2.16
CA PHE A 56 19.79 -0.90 -1.31
C PHE A 56 21.11 -0.64 -0.59
N LEU A 57 21.94 0.28 -1.07
CA LEU A 57 23.31 0.48 -0.59
C LEU A 57 23.50 1.79 0.19
N THR A 58 22.55 2.73 0.11
CA THR A 58 22.60 3.97 0.90
C THR A 58 21.80 3.87 2.20
N SER A 59 22.28 4.55 3.23
CA SER A 59 21.58 4.68 4.50
C SER A 59 20.18 5.29 4.33
N ASP A 60 20.04 6.30 3.48
CA ASP A 60 18.77 6.98 3.26
C ASP A 60 17.76 6.10 2.53
N GLY A 61 18.19 5.37 1.49
CA GLY A 61 17.31 4.43 0.78
C GLY A 61 16.88 3.25 1.65
N LEU A 62 17.78 2.73 2.48
CA LEU A 62 17.41 1.69 3.46
C LEU A 62 16.39 2.22 4.48
N SER A 63 16.58 3.44 4.98
CA SER A 63 15.62 4.06 5.93
C SER A 63 14.24 4.27 5.30
N GLN A 64 14.20 4.75 4.04
CA GLN A 64 12.95 4.94 3.29
C GLN A 64 12.27 3.60 2.98
N THR A 65 13.05 2.59 2.59
CA THR A 65 12.54 1.23 2.34
C THR A 65 11.93 0.65 3.61
N ALA A 66 12.58 0.80 4.75
CA ALA A 66 12.06 0.37 6.04
C ALA A 66 10.76 1.11 6.40
N THR A 67 10.71 2.44 6.24
CA THR A 67 9.50 3.25 6.46
C THR A 67 8.35 2.83 5.54
N ALA A 68 8.61 2.63 4.25
CA ALA A 68 7.61 2.20 3.28
C ALA A 68 7.09 0.78 3.54
N ALA A 69 7.90 -0.09 4.16
CA ALA A 69 7.49 -1.43 4.53
C ALA A 69 6.51 -1.47 5.72
N LEU A 70 6.52 -0.46 6.61
CA LEU A 70 5.68 -0.43 7.81
C LEU A 70 4.18 -0.65 7.54
N PRO A 71 3.50 0.10 6.65
CA PRO A 71 2.10 -0.15 6.33
C PRO A 71 1.88 -1.51 5.65
N LEU A 72 2.83 -1.99 4.84
CA LEU A 72 2.73 -3.30 4.17
C LEU A 72 2.77 -4.46 5.17
N VAL A 73 3.59 -4.36 6.22
CA VAL A 73 3.62 -5.34 7.31
C VAL A 73 2.26 -5.39 8.02
N LEU A 74 1.69 -4.23 8.36
CA LEU A 74 0.36 -4.17 8.99
C LEU A 74 -0.74 -4.77 8.11
N VAL A 75 -0.72 -4.48 6.81
CA VAL A 75 -1.63 -5.09 5.83
C VAL A 75 -1.46 -6.62 5.79
N GLY A 76 -0.23 -7.11 5.75
CA GLY A 76 0.07 -8.54 5.77
C GLY A 76 -0.43 -9.24 7.03
N LEU A 77 -0.22 -8.63 8.21
CA LEU A 77 -0.72 -9.13 9.49
C LEU A 77 -2.26 -9.18 9.51
N ALA A 78 -2.91 -8.10 9.07
CA ALA A 78 -4.38 -8.03 8.98
C ALA A 78 -4.95 -9.10 8.03
N SER A 79 -4.34 -9.30 6.87
CA SER A 79 -4.69 -10.39 5.94
C SER A 79 -4.52 -11.76 6.59
N GLY A 80 -3.42 -11.98 7.33
CA GLY A 80 -3.18 -13.22 8.06
C GLY A 80 -4.29 -13.54 9.07
N VAL A 81 -4.79 -12.52 9.80
CA VAL A 81 -5.93 -12.68 10.72
C VAL A 81 -7.22 -13.02 9.96
N ALA A 82 -7.51 -12.34 8.84
CA ALA A 82 -8.70 -12.62 8.03
C ALA A 82 -8.72 -14.06 7.49
N MET A 83 -7.55 -14.60 7.11
CA MET A 83 -7.42 -15.98 6.66
C MET A 83 -7.73 -17.00 7.76
N ARG A 84 -7.45 -16.70 9.03
CA ARG A 84 -7.78 -17.60 10.16
C ARG A 84 -9.28 -17.82 10.33
N VAL A 85 -10.09 -16.82 10.00
CA VAL A 85 -11.56 -16.91 10.04
C VAL A 85 -12.16 -17.34 8.69
N ARG A 86 -11.32 -17.80 7.75
CA ARG A 86 -11.73 -18.23 6.39
C ARG A 86 -12.50 -17.15 5.62
N PHE A 87 -12.18 -15.88 5.87
CA PHE A 87 -12.76 -14.76 5.15
C PHE A 87 -11.75 -14.23 4.13
N TRP A 88 -12.07 -14.38 2.84
CA TRP A 88 -11.16 -14.03 1.75
C TRP A 88 -11.25 -12.52 1.43
N ASN A 89 -10.59 -11.72 2.26
CA ASN A 89 -10.57 -10.26 2.13
C ASN A 89 -9.49 -9.79 1.15
N ILE A 90 -9.87 -9.46 -0.07
CA ILE A 90 -8.96 -8.82 -1.04
C ILE A 90 -8.94 -7.29 -0.86
N GLY A 91 -10.03 -6.71 -0.37
CA GLY A 91 -10.23 -5.26 -0.22
C GLY A 91 -9.53 -4.63 1.01
N VAL A 92 -8.40 -5.17 1.47
CA VAL A 92 -7.61 -4.56 2.55
C VAL A 92 -7.13 -3.17 2.15
N GLU A 93 -6.83 -2.98 0.87
CA GLU A 93 -6.49 -1.68 0.30
C GLU A 93 -7.59 -0.63 0.57
N GLY A 94 -8.87 -1.00 0.43
CA GLY A 94 -9.97 -0.10 0.75
C GLY A 94 -10.00 0.32 2.22
N GLN A 95 -9.70 -0.61 3.13
CA GLN A 95 -9.59 -0.29 4.56
C GLN A 95 -8.42 0.64 4.85
N LEU A 96 -7.30 0.45 4.15
CA LEU A 96 -6.15 1.36 4.23
C LEU A 96 -6.53 2.77 3.77
N TRP A 97 -7.24 2.90 2.65
CA TRP A 97 -7.73 4.19 2.15
C TRP A 97 -8.68 4.88 3.11
N LEU A 98 -9.66 4.16 3.68
CA LEU A 98 -10.58 4.74 4.66
C LEU A 98 -9.87 5.10 5.98
N GLY A 99 -8.89 4.31 6.40
CA GLY A 99 -8.04 4.63 7.53
C GLY A 99 -7.23 5.92 7.29
N ALA A 100 -6.65 6.05 6.09
CA ALA A 100 -5.95 7.26 5.67
C ALA A 100 -6.88 8.47 5.71
N ILE A 101 -8.08 8.39 5.11
CA ILE A 101 -9.11 9.44 5.17
C ILE A 101 -9.40 9.84 6.62
N ALA A 102 -9.69 8.89 7.51
CA ALA A 102 -10.01 9.20 8.89
C ALA A 102 -8.85 9.88 9.63
N SER A 103 -7.62 9.39 9.45
CA SER A 103 -6.42 9.99 10.05
C SER A 103 -6.13 11.40 9.49
N THR A 104 -6.28 11.60 8.17
CA THR A 104 -6.11 12.90 7.51
C THR A 104 -7.17 13.89 7.96
N TRP A 105 -8.42 13.46 8.16
CA TRP A 105 -9.46 14.33 8.68
C TRP A 105 -9.09 14.88 10.06
N VAL A 106 -8.55 14.04 10.95
CA VAL A 106 -8.04 14.46 12.27
C VAL A 106 -6.81 15.36 12.13
N ALA A 107 -5.90 15.08 11.20
CA ALA A 107 -4.73 15.92 10.99
C ALA A 107 -5.10 17.34 10.49
N LEU A 108 -6.10 17.44 9.62
CA LEU A 108 -6.55 18.71 9.03
C LEU A 108 -7.52 19.49 9.93
N ASN A 109 -8.40 18.81 10.68
CA ASN A 109 -9.50 19.43 11.41
C ASN A 109 -9.45 19.20 12.94
N GLY A 110 -8.51 18.39 13.42
CA GLY A 110 -8.48 17.94 14.81
C GLY A 110 -8.20 19.07 15.79
N SER A 111 -9.20 19.38 16.60
CA SER A 111 -9.07 20.25 17.78
C SER A 111 -8.74 19.41 19.03
N GLY A 112 -7.97 19.98 19.96
CA GLY A 112 -7.59 19.33 21.22
C GLY A 112 -6.08 19.32 21.47
N PRO A 113 -5.63 18.66 22.55
CA PRO A 113 -4.23 18.60 22.92
C PRO A 113 -3.39 17.88 21.86
N GLU A 114 -2.26 18.49 21.47
CA GLU A 114 -1.36 17.95 20.43
C GLU A 114 -0.86 16.53 20.75
N VAL A 115 -0.61 16.24 22.03
CA VAL A 115 -0.16 14.92 22.50
C VAL A 115 -1.16 13.80 22.16
N LEU A 116 -2.45 14.12 22.05
CA LEU A 116 -3.50 13.16 21.73
C LEU A 116 -3.78 13.02 20.22
N ARG A 117 -3.12 13.82 19.37
CA ARG A 117 -3.39 13.82 17.93
C ARG A 117 -3.02 12.50 17.26
N LEU A 118 -1.81 11.98 17.47
CA LEU A 118 -1.42 10.66 16.93
C LEU A 118 -2.29 9.49 17.47
N PRO A 119 -2.55 9.37 18.79
CA PRO A 119 -3.47 8.35 19.29
C PRO A 119 -4.87 8.42 18.69
N THR A 120 -5.44 9.63 18.56
CA THR A 120 -6.79 9.80 17.97
C THR A 120 -6.80 9.47 16.48
N MET A 121 -5.78 9.86 15.73
CA MET A 121 -5.59 9.45 14.33
C MET A 121 -5.55 7.93 14.19
N PHE A 122 -4.79 7.25 15.04
CA PHE A 122 -4.68 5.79 15.03
C PHE A 122 -6.02 5.09 15.33
N VAL A 123 -6.71 5.51 16.39
CA VAL A 123 -8.01 4.93 16.77
C VAL A 123 -9.06 5.15 15.69
N LEU A 124 -9.18 6.38 15.16
CA LEU A 124 -10.15 6.63 14.10
C LEU A 124 -9.81 5.90 12.80
N ALA A 125 -8.53 5.75 12.45
CA ALA A 125 -8.12 4.95 11.30
C ALA A 125 -8.54 3.48 11.45
N ALA A 126 -8.30 2.89 12.63
CA ALA A 126 -8.70 1.52 12.93
C ALA A 126 -10.23 1.35 12.86
N LEU A 127 -10.99 2.28 13.44
CA LEU A 127 -12.46 2.26 13.40
C LEU A 127 -13.01 2.43 11.99
N ALA A 128 -12.41 3.30 11.18
CA ALA A 128 -12.82 3.50 9.79
C ALA A 128 -12.56 2.24 8.94
N GLY A 129 -11.40 1.60 9.09
CA GLY A 129 -11.12 0.32 8.43
C GLY A 129 -12.09 -0.79 8.86
N ALA A 130 -12.37 -0.89 10.16
CA ALA A 130 -13.33 -1.86 10.70
C ALA A 130 -14.77 -1.60 10.21
N ALA A 131 -15.18 -0.33 10.12
CA ALA A 131 -16.47 0.05 9.56
C ALA A 131 -16.55 -0.29 8.05
N TRP A 132 -15.44 -0.15 7.32
CA TRP A 132 -15.41 -0.42 5.88
C TRP A 132 -15.61 -1.91 5.56
N ILE A 133 -14.94 -2.80 6.30
CA ILE A 133 -15.08 -4.25 6.10
C ILE A 133 -16.44 -4.79 6.59
N ALA A 134 -17.14 -4.04 7.44
CA ALA A 134 -18.49 -4.41 7.87
C ALA A 134 -19.48 -4.44 6.69
N ILE A 135 -19.27 -3.63 5.65
CA ILE A 135 -20.12 -3.58 4.45
C ILE A 135 -20.11 -4.95 3.72
N PRO A 136 -18.98 -5.43 3.17
CA PRO A 136 -18.95 -6.71 2.46
C PRO A 136 -19.27 -7.89 3.37
N LEU A 137 -18.93 -7.82 4.67
CA LEU A 137 -19.32 -8.81 5.65
C LEU A 137 -20.85 -8.90 5.78
N PHE A 138 -21.53 -7.76 5.90
CA PHE A 138 -22.99 -7.70 5.95
C PHE A 138 -23.63 -8.22 4.65
N LEU A 139 -23.09 -7.84 3.49
CA LEU A 139 -23.57 -8.35 2.19
C LEU A 139 -23.46 -9.87 2.08
N LYS A 140 -22.34 -10.44 2.57
CA LYS A 140 -22.14 -11.89 2.63
C LYS A 140 -23.16 -12.55 3.55
N LEU A 141 -23.31 -12.05 4.78
CA LEU A 141 -24.17 -12.68 5.80
C LEU A 141 -25.66 -12.58 5.47
N LYS A 142 -26.11 -11.45 4.90
CA LYS A 142 -27.53 -11.21 4.61
C LYS A 142 -27.97 -11.74 3.26
N TRP A 143 -27.11 -11.62 2.23
CA TRP A 143 -27.48 -11.88 0.84
C TRP A 143 -26.62 -12.92 0.15
N GLY A 144 -25.62 -13.52 0.82
CA GLY A 144 -24.75 -14.53 0.23
C GLY A 144 -23.85 -13.97 -0.88
N VAL A 145 -23.62 -12.66 -0.91
CA VAL A 145 -22.72 -12.03 -1.89
C VAL A 145 -21.30 -12.54 -1.68
N ASN A 146 -20.63 -12.89 -2.77
CA ASN A 146 -19.24 -13.33 -2.76
C ASN A 146 -18.33 -12.24 -2.17
N GLU A 147 -17.68 -12.52 -1.04
CA GLU A 147 -16.79 -11.58 -0.35
C GLU A 147 -15.57 -11.16 -1.18
N VAL A 148 -15.09 -12.02 -2.07
CA VAL A 148 -13.93 -11.75 -2.94
C VAL A 148 -14.27 -10.59 -3.86
N ILE A 149 -15.44 -10.66 -4.50
CA ILE A 149 -15.91 -9.67 -5.46
C ILE A 149 -16.28 -8.38 -4.72
N SER A 150 -17.03 -8.46 -3.62
CA SER A 150 -17.49 -7.27 -2.91
C SER A 150 -16.33 -6.49 -2.27
N THR A 151 -15.35 -7.18 -1.68
CA THR A 151 -14.18 -6.51 -1.11
C THR A 151 -13.29 -5.89 -2.19
N LEU A 152 -13.09 -6.56 -3.34
CA LEU A 152 -12.35 -6.02 -4.47
C LEU A 152 -13.02 -4.74 -5.03
N LEU A 153 -14.32 -4.79 -5.30
CA LEU A 153 -15.05 -3.64 -5.85
C LEU A 153 -15.09 -2.45 -4.87
N LEU A 154 -15.26 -2.72 -3.58
CA LEU A 154 -15.22 -1.67 -2.56
C LEU A 154 -13.83 -1.06 -2.40
N GLY A 155 -12.75 -1.77 -2.75
CA GLY A 155 -11.41 -1.17 -2.84
C GLY A 155 -11.38 0.01 -3.81
N SER A 156 -11.91 -0.16 -5.02
CA SER A 156 -12.01 0.92 -6.00
C SER A 156 -12.89 2.07 -5.55
N VAL A 157 -14.01 1.77 -4.86
CA VAL A 157 -14.87 2.82 -4.29
C VAL A 157 -14.11 3.65 -3.25
N ALA A 158 -13.37 3.00 -2.35
CA ALA A 158 -12.54 3.68 -1.36
C ALA A 158 -11.50 4.61 -2.01
N PHE A 159 -10.83 4.14 -3.07
CA PHE A 159 -9.88 4.95 -3.82
C PHE A 159 -10.55 6.16 -4.48
N LEU A 160 -11.73 5.99 -5.09
CA LEU A 160 -12.50 7.10 -5.66
C LEU A 160 -12.94 8.12 -4.61
N LEU A 161 -13.23 7.67 -3.38
CA LEU A 161 -13.52 8.59 -2.26
C LEU A 161 -12.30 9.43 -1.89
N VAL A 162 -11.10 8.84 -1.84
CA VAL A 162 -9.85 9.59 -1.63
C VAL A 162 -9.69 10.63 -2.73
N GLN A 163 -9.85 10.25 -3.99
CA GLN A 163 -9.75 11.18 -5.12
C GLN A 163 -10.79 12.31 -5.01
N HIS A 164 -12.04 12.00 -4.68
CA HIS A 164 -13.07 13.02 -4.50
C HIS A 164 -12.68 14.08 -3.46
N LEU A 165 -12.04 13.65 -2.35
CA LEU A 165 -11.58 14.57 -1.32
C LEU A 165 -10.37 15.40 -1.78
N LEU A 166 -9.39 14.78 -2.43
CA LEU A 166 -8.17 15.45 -2.90
C LEU A 166 -8.41 16.42 -4.06
N PHE A 167 -9.38 16.15 -4.92
CA PHE A 167 -9.81 17.08 -5.98
C PHE A 167 -10.88 18.07 -5.49
N GLY A 168 -11.46 17.84 -4.32
CA GLY A 168 -12.52 18.64 -3.72
C GLY A 168 -12.03 19.39 -2.49
N VAL A 169 -12.69 19.13 -1.36
CA VAL A 169 -12.57 19.93 -0.13
C VAL A 169 -11.21 19.88 0.55
N TRP A 170 -10.38 18.88 0.28
CA TRP A 170 -9.05 18.77 0.90
C TRP A 170 -7.93 19.30 0.01
N ARG A 171 -8.22 19.71 -1.22
CA ARG A 171 -7.21 20.24 -2.12
C ARG A 171 -6.51 21.45 -1.51
N ASP A 172 -5.19 21.41 -1.45
CA ASP A 172 -4.37 22.57 -1.11
C ASP A 172 -4.46 23.63 -2.23
N PRO A 173 -4.98 24.84 -1.97
CA PRO A 173 -5.06 25.90 -2.96
C PRO A 173 -3.69 26.40 -3.44
N SER A 174 -2.64 26.18 -2.65
CA SER A 174 -1.27 26.58 -2.98
C SER A 174 -0.57 25.61 -3.93
N ASN A 175 -1.15 24.42 -4.15
CA ASN A 175 -0.57 23.38 -4.99
C ASN A 175 -1.39 23.12 -6.26
N SER A 176 -0.68 22.93 -7.38
CA SER A 176 -1.32 22.55 -8.65
C SER A 176 -1.73 21.07 -8.68
N PHE A 177 -1.13 20.25 -7.83
CA PHE A 177 -1.45 18.82 -7.68
C PHE A 177 -2.58 18.58 -6.66
N PRO A 178 -3.36 17.50 -6.81
CA PRO A 178 -4.42 17.12 -5.88
C PRO A 178 -3.84 16.51 -4.60
N VAL A 179 -3.28 17.36 -3.74
CA VAL A 179 -2.72 16.98 -2.44
C VAL A 179 -3.42 17.76 -1.34
N THR A 180 -3.36 17.24 -0.11
CA THR A 180 -3.82 17.99 1.06
C THR A 180 -2.84 19.08 1.44
N ALA A 181 -3.31 20.05 2.23
CA ALA A 181 -2.41 20.94 2.93
C ALA A 181 -1.44 20.14 3.82
N THR A 182 -0.26 20.68 4.06
CA THR A 182 0.74 20.09 4.95
C THR A 182 0.16 19.90 6.34
N PHE A 183 0.30 18.69 6.90
CA PHE A 183 -0.19 18.41 8.25
C PHE A 183 0.67 19.10 9.31
N PRO A 184 0.08 19.53 10.45
CA PRO A 184 0.85 20.04 11.59
C PRO A 184 1.87 19.02 12.10
N GLU A 185 2.98 19.48 12.68
CA GLU A 185 4.05 18.59 13.19
C GLU A 185 3.55 17.59 14.24
N ALA A 186 2.56 17.97 15.04
CA ALA A 186 1.92 17.06 16.02
C ALA A 186 1.18 15.87 15.37
N SER A 187 0.95 15.88 14.06
CA SER A 187 0.41 14.76 13.28
C SER A 187 1.49 13.88 12.66
N TRP A 188 2.77 14.19 12.87
CA TRP A 188 3.88 13.44 12.30
C TRP A 188 4.45 12.49 13.35
N PHE A 189 4.89 11.32 12.91
CA PHE A 189 5.69 10.45 13.78
C PHE A 189 7.06 11.09 14.04
N LEU A 190 7.56 10.90 15.26
CA LEU A 190 8.92 11.31 15.62
C LEU A 190 9.95 10.56 14.75
N VAL A 191 10.82 11.29 14.08
CA VAL A 191 11.95 10.73 13.31
C VAL A 191 13.03 10.23 14.28
N LEU A 192 13.59 9.05 14.03
CA LEU A 192 14.52 8.35 14.93
C LEU A 192 15.99 8.71 14.72
N GLY A 193 16.29 9.64 13.81
CA GLY A 193 17.65 10.05 13.47
C GLY A 193 18.35 9.16 12.43
N TRP A 194 17.69 8.11 11.93
CA TRP A 194 18.15 7.33 10.78
C TRP A 194 17.31 7.66 9.55
N GLY A 195 17.72 8.69 8.80
CA GLY A 195 17.03 9.14 7.59
C GLY A 195 15.56 9.46 7.86
N GLN A 196 14.65 8.85 7.08
CA GLN A 196 13.19 9.01 7.25
C GLN A 196 12.55 7.94 8.14
N LEU A 197 13.34 7.15 8.87
CA LEU A 197 12.79 6.16 9.78
C LEU A 197 12.14 6.85 10.98
N HIS A 198 10.89 6.51 11.24
CA HIS A 198 10.08 7.15 12.28
C HIS A 198 9.54 6.15 13.31
N ALA A 199 9.12 6.67 14.47
CA ALA A 199 8.66 5.90 15.62
C ALA A 199 7.50 4.93 15.35
N GLY A 200 6.78 5.08 14.24
CA GLY A 200 5.81 4.09 13.76
C GLY A 200 6.37 2.65 13.64
N ILE A 201 7.69 2.47 13.49
CA ILE A 201 8.29 1.13 13.52
C ILE A 201 8.04 0.39 14.85
N PHE A 202 8.07 1.08 15.98
CA PHE A 202 7.80 0.48 17.28
C PHE A 202 6.34 0.06 17.40
N LEU A 203 5.42 0.87 16.85
CA LEU A 203 4.01 0.52 16.80
C LEU A 203 3.78 -0.75 15.97
N VAL A 204 4.40 -0.84 14.79
CA VAL A 204 4.32 -2.06 13.96
C VAL A 204 4.91 -3.26 14.69
N ALA A 205 6.07 -3.09 15.33
CA ALA A 205 6.73 -4.17 16.08
C ALA A 205 5.91 -4.68 17.28
N VAL A 206 5.10 -3.83 17.92
CA VAL A 206 4.19 -4.23 19.00
C VAL A 206 2.98 -5.02 18.49
N ILE A 207 2.54 -4.75 17.26
CA ILE A 207 1.38 -5.41 16.64
C ILE A 207 1.75 -6.75 16.00
N ALA A 208 2.98 -6.87 15.49
CA ALA A 208 3.51 -8.07 14.82
C ALA A 208 3.75 -9.24 15.77
#